data_AF-A0A0U5F2D1-F1
#
_entry.id   AF-A0A0U5F2D1-F1
#
_cell.length_a   1.000
_cell.length_b   1.000
_cell.length_c   1.000
_cell.angle_alpha   90.00
_cell.angle_beta   90.00
_cell.angle_gamma   90.00
#
_symmetry.space_group_name_H-M   'P 1'
#
loop_
_entity.id
_entity.type
_entity.pdbx_description
1 polymer ?
#
loop_
_entity_poly.entity_id
_entity_poly.type
_entity_poly.pdbx_seq_one_letter_code
_entity_poly.pdbx_strand_id
1 'polypeptide(L)'
;MGAAAALTEALARPEAQKAWDEQASTLGENPDDETLLNTRLVPDPRAVRLRVYQTNSVHKSMSALRQGSIVLVRDVDFEHVESQFHEAVFTHASTSPNLQIIASLDVARRQMQLEGYGLVSNALQIALEIRKQVNNHPLISKYFRVLNSAEMIPEAYRKSGLADYNTPDISWDQALQSIKSDEFLLDPTRMTLSCGAAGFDGTTFKNILADKFNIQLNKTSRNSVLLQSNINNTRSDIALLIRVLVDIATDIDKKILDNDDGYQKSFAHKVHELVDDLPALPNFSCFDDQYREQATATTLHGDIRRAFYDAYKESECEYIALDSPEIDQRLQSGPTLVSANFVIPYPPGFPIMVPGQVITQGIVDFMRKLDVKEIHGFNKALGLKLLKRVSNKT
;
A
#
# COMPACT_ATOMS: atom_id res chain seq x y z
N MET A 1 -3.25 20.00 1.59
CA MET A 1 -4.27 20.83 2.28
C MET A 1 -5.48 21.22 1.43
N GLY A 2 -5.49 21.05 0.10
CA GLY A 2 -6.66 21.37 -0.73
C GLY A 2 -7.96 20.68 -0.28
N ALA A 3 -7.89 19.42 0.16
CA ALA A 3 -9.04 18.70 0.73
C ALA A 3 -9.63 19.41 1.96
N ALA A 4 -8.80 19.98 2.84
CA ALA A 4 -9.29 20.71 4.01
C ALA A 4 -10.04 22.00 3.59
N ALA A 5 -9.56 22.71 2.57
CA ALA A 5 -10.25 23.86 2.01
C ALA A 5 -11.58 23.45 1.35
N ALA A 6 -11.58 22.38 0.54
CA ALA A 6 -12.78 21.86 -0.11
C ALA A 6 -13.84 21.40 0.91
N LEU A 7 -13.42 20.73 1.99
CA LEU A 7 -14.31 20.33 3.09
C LEU A 7 -14.86 21.56 3.82
N THR A 8 -14.02 22.55 4.11
CA THR A 8 -14.46 23.81 4.75
C THR A 8 -15.54 24.49 3.91
N GLU A 9 -15.30 24.60 2.59
CA GLU A 9 -16.26 25.18 1.67
C GLU A 9 -17.55 24.36 1.61
N ALA A 10 -17.44 23.04 1.46
CA ALA A 10 -18.60 22.14 1.38
C ALA A 10 -19.49 22.21 2.62
N LEU A 11 -18.90 22.24 3.82
CA LEU A 11 -19.62 22.34 5.09
C LEU A 11 -20.34 23.69 5.26
N ALA A 12 -19.86 24.75 4.62
CA ALA A 12 -20.47 26.08 4.68
C ALA A 12 -21.68 26.21 3.73
N ARG A 13 -21.91 25.27 2.82
CA ARG A 13 -23.00 25.37 1.86
C ARG A 13 -24.34 24.91 2.47
N PRO A 14 -25.48 25.50 2.08
CA PRO A 14 -26.80 25.11 2.60
C PRO A 14 -27.13 23.62 2.40
N GLU A 15 -26.59 22.99 1.36
CA GLU A 15 -26.78 21.57 1.06
C GLU A 15 -26.24 20.67 2.16
N ALA A 16 -25.16 21.07 2.85
CA ALA A 16 -24.60 20.29 3.96
C ALA A 16 -25.55 20.26 5.16
N GLN A 17 -26.14 21.41 5.51
CA GLN A 17 -27.13 21.49 6.59
C GLN A 17 -28.38 20.70 6.23
N LYS A 18 -28.87 20.86 5.01
CA LYS A 18 -30.04 20.12 4.52
C LYS A 18 -29.82 18.61 4.59
N ALA A 19 -28.65 18.12 4.15
CA ALA A 19 -28.32 16.70 4.20
C ALA A 19 -28.27 16.16 5.65
N TRP A 20 -27.74 16.96 6.59
CA TRP A 20 -27.76 16.61 8.01
C TRP A 20 -29.19 16.56 8.57
N ASP A 21 -30.03 17.55 8.27
CA ASP A 21 -31.41 17.61 8.77
C ASP A 21 -32.25 16.43 8.25
N GLU A 22 -32.09 16.06 6.97
CA GLU A 22 -32.72 14.88 6.37
C GLU A 22 -32.27 13.59 7.04
N GLN A 23 -30.97 13.44 7.29
CA GLN A 23 -30.41 12.28 8.00
C GLN A 23 -30.94 12.19 9.44
N ALA A 24 -30.92 13.30 10.19
CA ALA A 24 -31.39 13.34 11.57
C ALA A 24 -32.88 13.00 11.67
N SER A 25 -33.70 13.48 10.72
CA SER A 25 -35.11 13.11 10.65
C SER A 25 -35.33 11.63 10.34
N THR A 26 -34.42 10.99 9.60
CA THR A 26 -34.54 9.59 9.20
C THR A 26 -34.04 8.63 10.27
N LEU A 27 -32.90 8.94 10.90
CA LEU A 27 -32.25 8.08 11.90
C LEU A 27 -32.84 8.25 13.31
N GLY A 28 -33.46 9.41 13.60
CA GLY A 28 -33.91 9.72 14.95
C GLY A 28 -32.75 9.93 15.93
N GLU A 29 -33.05 9.88 17.23
CA GLU A 29 -32.06 10.19 18.29
C GLU A 29 -31.13 9.02 18.61
N ASN A 30 -31.61 7.77 18.51
CA ASN A 30 -30.87 6.55 18.86
C ASN A 30 -31.08 5.47 17.79
N PRO A 31 -30.51 5.63 16.59
CA PRO A 31 -30.46 4.55 15.60
C PRO A 31 -29.66 3.35 16.16
N ASP A 32 -30.06 2.14 15.81
CA ASP A 32 -29.30 0.94 16.16
C ASP A 32 -27.99 0.83 15.35
N ASP A 33 -27.07 0.01 15.86
CA ASP A 33 -25.73 -0.18 15.29
C ASP A 33 -25.79 -0.71 13.84
N GLU A 34 -26.73 -1.61 13.53
CA GLU A 34 -26.88 -2.17 12.18
C GLU A 34 -27.26 -1.09 11.17
N THR A 35 -28.18 -0.20 11.55
CA THR A 35 -28.58 0.95 10.74
C THR A 35 -27.42 1.91 10.53
N LEU A 36 -26.67 2.24 11.58
CA LEU A 36 -25.51 3.13 11.48
C LEU A 36 -24.41 2.56 10.57
N LEU A 37 -24.09 1.26 10.71
CA LEU A 37 -23.06 0.59 9.90
C LEU A 37 -23.41 0.54 8.42
N ASN A 38 -24.70 0.47 8.08
CA ASN A 38 -25.18 0.41 6.70
C ASN A 38 -25.51 1.79 6.10
N THR A 39 -25.34 2.88 6.85
CA THR A 39 -25.68 4.24 6.41
C THR A 39 -24.42 5.08 6.19
N ARG A 40 -24.34 5.77 5.04
CA ARG A 40 -23.30 6.78 4.80
C ARG A 40 -23.62 8.05 5.60
N LEU A 41 -23.02 8.18 6.77
CA LEU A 41 -23.26 9.31 7.66
C LEU A 41 -22.67 10.62 7.12
N VAL A 42 -23.44 11.71 7.23
CA VAL A 42 -22.96 13.09 7.09
C VAL A 42 -22.82 13.75 8.47
N PRO A 43 -21.84 14.63 8.69
CA PRO A 43 -21.66 15.31 9.97
C PRO A 43 -22.57 16.54 10.10
N ASP A 44 -22.96 16.92 11.33
CA ASP A 44 -23.61 18.23 11.59
C ASP A 44 -22.61 19.35 11.30
N PRO A 45 -22.79 20.15 10.22
CA PRO A 45 -21.81 21.16 9.82
C PRO A 45 -21.58 22.23 10.90
N ARG A 46 -22.53 22.43 11.83
CA ARG A 46 -22.42 23.40 12.93
C ARG A 46 -21.53 22.91 14.06
N ALA A 47 -21.39 21.59 14.21
CA ALA A 47 -20.60 20.96 15.25
C ALA A 47 -19.19 20.55 14.77
N VAL A 48 -18.93 20.56 13.46
CA VAL A 48 -17.64 20.13 12.92
C VAL A 48 -16.50 21.04 13.39
N ARG A 49 -15.50 20.43 14.02
CA ARG A 49 -14.16 21.03 14.23
C ARG A 49 -13.18 20.38 13.27
N LEU A 50 -12.88 21.04 12.15
CA LEU A 50 -12.05 20.47 11.10
C LEU A 50 -10.56 20.59 11.44
N ARG A 51 -9.93 19.44 11.70
CA ARG A 51 -8.50 19.33 12.05
C ARG A 51 -7.82 18.38 11.08
N VAL A 52 -6.91 18.88 10.26
CA VAL A 52 -6.23 18.12 9.21
C VAL A 52 -4.72 18.28 9.35
N TYR A 53 -4.03 17.15 9.49
CA TYR A 53 -2.58 17.04 9.53
C TYR A 53 -2.13 16.19 8.37
N GLN A 54 -1.14 16.67 7.61
CA GLN A 54 -0.64 15.97 6.42
C GLN A 54 0.88 15.90 6.48
N THR A 55 1.42 14.68 6.53
CA THR A 55 2.86 14.44 6.46
C THR A 55 3.28 14.08 5.04
N ASN A 56 4.27 14.78 4.49
CA ASN A 56 4.81 14.48 3.17
C ASN A 56 6.31 14.23 3.25
N SER A 57 6.73 13.07 2.73
CA SER A 57 8.14 12.84 2.38
C SER A 57 8.45 13.62 1.10
N VAL A 58 8.89 14.87 1.22
CA VAL A 58 9.18 15.76 0.09
C VAL A 58 10.22 15.13 -0.84
N HIS A 59 11.23 14.47 -0.29
CA HIS A 59 12.27 13.77 -1.06
C HIS A 59 11.80 12.59 -1.92
N LYS A 60 10.54 12.13 -1.78
CA LYS A 60 9.98 11.05 -2.61
C LYS A 60 9.17 11.56 -3.80
N SER A 61 8.58 12.75 -3.67
CA SER A 61 7.59 13.27 -4.61
C SER A 61 7.97 14.62 -5.22
N MET A 62 8.98 15.29 -4.67
CA MET A 62 9.46 16.60 -5.08
C MET A 62 10.99 16.63 -5.05
N SER A 63 11.58 17.71 -5.56
CA SER A 63 13.02 17.90 -5.67
C SER A 63 13.68 18.28 -4.34
N ALA A 64 13.77 17.34 -3.39
CA ALA A 64 14.43 17.55 -2.09
C ALA A 64 15.40 16.42 -1.74
N LEU A 65 16.39 16.72 -0.89
CA LEU A 65 17.36 15.73 -0.41
C LEU A 65 16.70 14.69 0.51
N ARG A 66 17.23 13.46 0.52
CA ARG A 66 16.76 12.36 1.38
C ARG A 66 16.62 12.83 2.84
N GLN A 67 15.63 12.29 3.55
CA GLN A 67 15.16 12.73 4.87
C GLN A 67 14.33 14.03 4.87
N GLY A 68 14.33 14.81 3.79
CA GLY A 68 13.48 15.99 3.67
C GLY A 68 11.98 15.63 3.73
N SER A 69 11.28 16.11 4.75
CA SER A 69 9.85 15.92 4.95
C SER A 69 9.21 17.18 5.56
N ILE A 70 7.90 17.31 5.40
CA ILE A 70 7.12 18.41 5.96
C ILE A 70 5.87 17.89 6.65
N VAL A 71 5.43 18.59 7.69
CA VAL A 71 4.12 18.43 8.31
C VAL A 71 3.33 19.70 7.99
N LEU A 72 2.20 19.54 7.30
CA LEU A 72 1.25 20.62 7.01
C LEU A 72 0.09 20.53 7.99
N VAL A 73 -0.26 21.66 8.61
CA VAL A 73 -1.29 21.73 9.64
C VAL A 73 -2.40 22.68 9.19
N ARG A 74 -3.64 22.19 9.22
CA ARG A 74 -4.88 22.98 9.11
C ARG A 74 -5.79 22.51 10.23
N ASP A 75 -5.58 23.11 11.39
CA ASP A 75 -6.32 22.78 12.60
C ASP A 75 -6.96 24.06 13.13
N VAL A 76 -8.29 24.06 13.27
CA VAL A 76 -9.04 25.18 13.86
C VAL A 76 -8.78 25.37 15.36
N ASP A 77 -8.18 24.38 16.01
CA ASP A 77 -7.79 24.38 17.42
C ASP A 77 -6.27 24.43 17.61
N PHE A 78 -5.51 24.78 16.56
CA PHE A 78 -4.05 24.68 16.61
C PHE A 78 -3.42 25.48 17.76
N GLU A 79 -3.94 26.68 18.03
CA GLU A 79 -3.46 27.57 19.11
C GLU A 79 -3.53 26.90 20.51
N HIS A 80 -4.44 25.95 20.71
CA HIS A 80 -4.58 25.21 21.97
C HIS A 80 -3.62 24.00 22.09
N VAL A 81 -3.04 23.56 20.97
CA VAL A 81 -2.18 22.36 20.89
C VAL A 81 -0.77 22.65 20.37
N GLU A 82 -0.45 23.91 20.06
CA GLU A 82 0.80 24.32 19.42
C GLU A 82 2.02 23.92 20.27
N SER A 83 1.97 24.13 21.59
CA SER A 83 3.08 23.80 22.47
C SER A 83 3.34 22.29 22.51
N GLN A 84 2.30 21.48 22.68
CA GLN A 84 2.41 20.01 22.66
C GLN A 84 2.91 19.51 21.30
N PHE A 85 2.48 20.16 20.21
CA PHE A 85 2.94 19.83 18.86
C PHE A 85 4.44 20.13 18.69
N HIS A 86 4.91 21.30 19.12
CA HIS A 86 6.32 21.65 19.08
C HIS A 86 7.18 20.72 19.94
N GLU A 87 6.75 20.39 21.17
CA GLU A 87 7.45 19.43 22.03
C GLU A 87 7.56 18.05 21.37
N ALA A 88 6.50 17.56 20.73
CA ALA A 88 6.53 16.31 19.98
C ALA A 88 7.52 16.36 18.80
N VAL A 89 7.54 17.48 18.05
CA VAL A 89 8.51 17.68 16.96
C VAL A 89 9.94 17.74 17.48
N PHE A 90 10.20 18.49 18.55
CA PHE A 90 11.55 18.66 19.11
C PHE A 90 12.06 17.41 19.82
N THR A 91 11.20 16.54 20.33
CA THR A 91 11.58 15.23 20.86
C THR A 91 12.25 14.34 19.79
N HIS A 92 11.88 14.53 18.52
CA HIS A 92 12.38 13.71 17.41
C HIS A 92 13.34 14.46 16.46
N ALA A 93 13.44 15.78 16.58
CA ALA A 93 14.33 16.61 15.78
C ALA A 93 15.70 16.79 16.43
N SER A 94 16.75 16.86 15.62
CA SER A 94 18.09 17.23 16.09
C SER A 94 18.12 18.72 16.46
N THR A 95 18.83 19.07 17.54
CA THR A 95 19.14 20.45 17.92
C THR A 95 20.14 21.13 16.97
N SER A 96 20.75 20.36 16.04
CA SER A 96 21.65 20.84 15.00
C SER A 96 21.21 20.27 13.65
N PRO A 97 20.21 20.88 12.99
CA PRO A 97 19.66 20.34 11.75
C PRO A 97 20.61 20.54 10.57
N ASN A 98 20.54 19.63 9.60
CA ASN A 98 21.30 19.79 8.36
C ASN A 98 20.66 20.90 7.49
N LEU A 99 21.36 22.03 7.40
CA LEU A 99 20.90 23.21 6.64
C LEU A 99 20.73 22.94 5.14
N GLN A 100 21.46 21.99 4.55
CA GLN A 100 21.30 21.62 3.14
C GLN A 100 19.95 20.94 2.89
N ILE A 101 19.50 20.10 3.82
CA ILE A 101 18.18 19.46 3.75
C ILE A 101 17.11 20.54 3.84
N ILE A 102 17.22 21.47 4.79
CA ILE A 102 16.27 22.58 4.94
C ILE A 102 16.24 23.46 3.68
N ALA A 103 17.40 23.82 3.13
CA ALA A 103 17.48 24.59 1.89
C ALA A 103 16.80 23.86 0.72
N SER A 104 17.01 22.54 0.61
CA SER A 104 16.36 21.74 -0.45
C SER A 104 14.83 21.71 -0.31
N LEU A 105 14.29 21.77 0.91
CA LEU A 105 12.85 21.85 1.16
C LEU A 105 12.28 23.20 0.70
N ASP A 106 12.99 24.30 0.96
CA ASP A 106 12.54 25.63 0.53
C ASP A 106 12.58 25.76 -1.01
N VAL A 107 13.62 25.22 -1.65
CA VAL A 107 13.70 25.14 -3.12
C VAL A 107 12.56 24.29 -3.69
N ALA A 108 12.29 23.11 -3.13
CA ALA A 108 11.19 22.25 -3.57
C ALA A 108 9.83 22.95 -3.45
N ARG A 109 9.59 23.66 -2.34
CA ARG A 109 8.39 24.49 -2.14
C ARG A 109 8.27 25.55 -3.23
N ARG A 110 9.37 26.27 -3.53
CA ARG A 110 9.37 27.32 -4.57
C ARG A 110 9.14 26.76 -5.96
N GLN A 111 9.74 25.61 -6.31
CA GLN A 111 9.49 24.91 -7.58
C GLN A 111 8.01 24.57 -7.74
N MET A 112 7.38 24.00 -6.70
CA MET A 112 5.96 23.65 -6.78
C MET A 112 5.04 24.87 -6.86
N GLN A 113 5.44 25.99 -6.24
CA GLN A 113 4.69 27.25 -6.36
C GLN A 113 4.74 27.85 -7.77
N LEU A 114 5.90 27.80 -8.43
CA LEU A 114 6.10 28.45 -9.73
C LEU A 114 5.74 27.54 -10.92
N GLU A 115 6.11 26.27 -10.85
CA GLU A 115 6.10 25.33 -11.99
C GLU A 115 5.25 24.07 -11.72
N GLY A 116 4.75 23.90 -10.50
CA GLY A 116 4.15 22.64 -10.02
C GLY A 116 3.00 22.12 -10.90
N TYR A 117 2.09 22.99 -11.34
CA TYR A 117 0.97 22.58 -12.20
C TYR A 117 1.44 22.01 -13.54
N GLY A 118 2.42 22.64 -14.19
CA GLY A 118 2.98 22.17 -15.45
C GLY A 118 3.73 20.85 -15.28
N LEU A 119 4.54 20.76 -14.23
CA LEU A 119 5.32 19.55 -13.91
C LEU A 119 4.44 18.35 -13.59
N VAL A 120 3.38 18.52 -12.80
CA VAL A 120 2.43 17.46 -12.46
C VAL A 120 1.61 17.04 -13.68
N SER A 121 1.16 18.00 -14.51
CA SER A 121 0.45 17.71 -15.76
C SER A 121 1.32 16.89 -16.72
N ASN A 122 2.60 17.24 -16.86
CA ASN A 122 3.55 16.46 -17.66
C ASN A 122 3.75 15.03 -17.11
N ALA A 123 3.93 14.86 -15.80
CA ALA A 123 4.06 13.54 -15.18
C ALA A 123 2.79 12.67 -15.42
N LEU A 124 1.60 13.27 -15.33
CA LEU A 124 0.34 12.59 -15.64
C LEU A 124 0.28 12.17 -17.11
N GLN A 125 0.61 13.05 -18.05
CA GLN A 125 0.64 12.74 -19.49
C GLN A 125 1.61 11.61 -19.80
N ILE A 126 2.82 11.65 -19.23
CA ILE A 126 3.82 10.59 -19.39
C ILE A 126 3.28 9.25 -18.89
N ALA A 127 2.66 9.23 -17.72
CA ALA A 127 2.11 7.99 -17.16
C ALA A 127 0.97 7.41 -18.02
N LEU A 128 0.06 8.26 -18.50
CA LEU A 128 -1.03 7.85 -19.38
C LEU A 128 -0.52 7.35 -20.73
N GLU A 129 0.53 7.96 -21.27
CA GLU A 129 1.14 7.52 -22.53
C GLU A 129 1.88 6.19 -22.37
N ILE A 130 2.61 5.98 -21.27
CA ILE A 130 3.24 4.68 -20.97
C ILE A 130 2.18 3.59 -20.88
N ARG A 131 1.10 3.81 -20.14
CA ARG A 131 -0.03 2.87 -20.03
C ARG A 131 -0.58 2.50 -21.41
N LYS A 132 -0.87 3.52 -22.23
CA LYS A 132 -1.39 3.33 -23.59
C LYS A 132 -0.42 2.55 -24.47
N GLN A 133 0.86 2.91 -24.48
CA GLN A 133 1.86 2.27 -25.34
C GLN A 133 2.12 0.83 -24.93
N VAL A 134 2.30 0.56 -23.63
CA VAL A 134 2.53 -0.82 -23.13
C VAL A 134 1.33 -1.72 -23.43
N ASN A 135 0.11 -1.26 -23.13
CA ASN A 135 -1.07 -2.12 -23.23
C ASN A 135 -1.54 -2.36 -24.68
N ASN A 136 -1.18 -1.48 -25.63
CA ASN A 136 -1.61 -1.61 -27.03
C ASN A 136 -0.48 -2.03 -27.99
N HIS A 137 0.79 -2.04 -27.56
CA HIS A 137 1.90 -2.42 -28.45
C HIS A 137 1.89 -3.94 -28.71
N PRO A 138 1.79 -4.40 -29.98
CA PRO A 138 1.51 -5.81 -30.33
C PRO A 138 2.50 -6.85 -29.77
N LEU A 139 3.77 -6.48 -29.57
CA LEU A 139 4.77 -7.36 -28.98
C LEU A 139 4.79 -7.28 -27.45
N ILE A 140 4.56 -6.11 -26.88
CA ILE A 140 4.72 -5.88 -25.43
C ILE A 140 3.52 -6.46 -24.70
N SER A 141 2.30 -6.20 -25.20
CA SER A 141 1.05 -6.56 -24.53
C SER A 141 0.80 -8.07 -24.41
N LYS A 142 1.57 -8.90 -25.14
CA LYS A 142 1.59 -10.37 -24.95
C LYS A 142 2.14 -10.78 -23.58
N TYR A 143 3.08 -10.01 -23.05
CA TYR A 143 3.93 -10.40 -21.91
C TYR A 143 3.84 -9.42 -20.75
N PHE A 144 3.60 -8.15 -21.04
CA PHE A 144 3.59 -7.06 -20.07
C PHE A 144 2.30 -6.26 -20.19
N ARG A 145 1.78 -5.85 -19.02
CA ARG A 145 0.54 -5.06 -18.96
C ARG A 145 0.59 -4.12 -17.78
N VAL A 146 0.33 -2.83 -17.99
CA VAL A 146 0.10 -1.91 -16.89
C VAL A 146 -1.35 -2.06 -16.43
N LEU A 147 -1.52 -2.49 -15.18
CA LEU A 147 -2.84 -2.76 -14.62
C LEU A 147 -3.68 -1.48 -14.50
N ASN A 148 -4.96 -1.60 -14.83
CA ASN A 148 -5.94 -0.51 -14.77
C ASN A 148 -6.81 -0.58 -13.51
N SER A 149 -7.76 0.36 -13.39
CA SER A 149 -8.62 0.49 -12.21
C SER A 149 -9.52 -0.73 -12.03
N ALA A 150 -10.08 -1.29 -13.10
CA ALA A 150 -10.93 -2.48 -13.03
C ALA A 150 -10.16 -3.74 -12.60
N GLU A 151 -8.88 -3.85 -12.97
CA GLU A 151 -8.01 -4.98 -12.59
C GLU A 151 -7.50 -4.88 -11.15
N MET A 152 -7.40 -3.67 -10.60
CA MET A 152 -6.85 -3.44 -9.26
C MET A 152 -7.91 -3.16 -8.18
N ILE A 153 -9.10 -2.70 -8.58
CA ILE A 153 -10.14 -2.22 -7.67
C ILE A 153 -11.47 -2.89 -8.05
N PRO A 154 -12.07 -3.67 -7.14
CA PRO A 154 -13.37 -4.28 -7.36
C PRO A 154 -14.46 -3.26 -7.75
N GLU A 155 -15.41 -3.68 -8.58
CA GLU A 155 -16.48 -2.82 -9.10
C GLU A 155 -17.32 -2.16 -8.01
N ALA A 156 -17.57 -2.86 -6.89
CA ALA A 156 -18.30 -2.34 -5.74
C ALA A 156 -17.71 -1.03 -5.17
N TYR A 157 -16.41 -0.78 -5.39
CA TYR A 157 -15.70 0.40 -4.91
C TYR A 157 -15.52 1.50 -5.98
N ARG A 158 -15.95 1.25 -7.23
CA ARG A 158 -15.81 2.16 -8.38
C ARG A 158 -17.17 2.65 -8.88
N LYS A 159 -17.89 3.39 -8.02
CA LYS A 159 -19.25 3.88 -8.29
C LYS A 159 -19.38 4.75 -9.55
N SER A 160 -18.31 5.43 -9.96
CA SER A 160 -18.27 6.21 -11.18
C SER A 160 -18.16 5.36 -12.46
N GLY A 161 -17.94 4.05 -12.32
CA GLY A 161 -17.72 3.11 -13.42
C GLY A 161 -16.35 3.25 -14.10
N LEU A 162 -15.43 4.07 -13.57
CA LEU A 162 -14.12 4.28 -14.19
C LEU A 162 -13.31 2.98 -14.18
N ALA A 163 -13.07 2.39 -15.35
CA ALA A 163 -12.33 1.14 -15.48
C ALA A 163 -10.86 1.33 -15.87
N ASP A 164 -10.57 2.27 -16.77
CA ASP A 164 -9.22 2.47 -17.31
C ASP A 164 -9.05 3.89 -17.82
N TYR A 165 -8.07 4.66 -17.34
CA TYR A 165 -7.84 6.04 -17.80
C TYR A 165 -7.61 6.23 -19.31
N ASN A 166 -7.28 5.16 -20.04
CA ASN A 166 -6.95 5.22 -21.47
C ASN A 166 -8.10 4.76 -22.40
N THR A 167 -9.30 4.48 -21.89
CA THR A 167 -10.45 4.14 -22.75
C THR A 167 -10.81 5.32 -23.66
N PRO A 168 -11.03 5.11 -24.98
CA PRO A 168 -11.37 6.18 -25.92
C PRO A 168 -12.62 6.98 -25.53
N ASP A 169 -13.58 6.34 -24.86
CA ASP A 169 -14.88 6.91 -24.50
C ASP A 169 -14.87 7.66 -23.16
N ILE A 170 -13.73 7.74 -22.46
CA ILE A 170 -13.67 8.43 -21.18
C ILE A 170 -13.70 9.94 -21.36
N SER A 171 -14.64 10.52 -20.63
CA SER A 171 -14.76 11.95 -20.45
C SER A 171 -13.98 12.37 -19.19
N TRP A 172 -13.27 13.50 -19.23
CA TRP A 172 -12.49 13.97 -18.07
C TRP A 172 -13.37 14.24 -16.84
N ASP A 173 -14.66 14.52 -17.05
CA ASP A 173 -15.70 14.57 -16.02
C ASP A 173 -15.88 13.22 -15.32
N GLN A 174 -15.84 12.08 -16.02
CA GLN A 174 -15.90 10.77 -15.36
C GLN A 174 -14.67 10.53 -14.48
N ALA A 175 -13.48 10.94 -14.93
CA ALA A 175 -12.28 10.88 -14.10
C ALA A 175 -12.39 11.79 -12.87
N LEU A 176 -12.93 13.01 -13.00
CA LEU A 176 -13.20 13.89 -11.87
C LEU A 176 -14.29 13.34 -10.94
N GLN A 177 -15.28 12.64 -11.49
CA GLN A 177 -16.36 12.03 -10.73
C GLN A 177 -15.86 10.85 -9.90
N SER A 178 -14.90 10.06 -10.42
CA SER A 178 -14.25 9.00 -9.65
C SER A 178 -13.68 9.58 -8.35
N ILE A 179 -12.95 10.70 -8.41
CA ILE A 179 -12.32 11.33 -7.24
C ILE A 179 -13.34 11.68 -6.15
N LYS A 180 -14.58 11.99 -6.53
CA LYS A 180 -15.65 12.37 -5.59
C LYS A 180 -16.46 11.21 -5.06
N SER A 181 -16.64 10.15 -5.85
CA SER A 181 -17.67 9.13 -5.60
C SER A 181 -17.14 7.72 -5.42
N ASP A 182 -15.94 7.42 -5.93
CA ASP A 182 -15.30 6.13 -5.72
C ASP A 182 -14.69 6.06 -4.32
N GLU A 183 -14.65 4.85 -3.77
CA GLU A 183 -14.01 4.61 -2.48
C GLU A 183 -12.49 4.49 -2.63
N PHE A 184 -12.04 3.88 -3.72
CA PHE A 184 -10.63 3.76 -4.07
C PHE A 184 -10.37 4.29 -5.47
N LEU A 185 -9.21 4.92 -5.62
CA LEU A 185 -8.75 5.53 -6.86
C LEU A 185 -7.37 4.99 -7.19
N LEU A 186 -7.15 4.61 -8.44
CA LEU A 186 -5.83 4.22 -8.89
C LEU A 186 -5.03 5.47 -9.28
N ASP A 187 -3.98 5.81 -8.53
CA ASP A 187 -3.09 6.93 -8.89
C ASP A 187 -2.50 6.69 -10.30
N PRO A 188 -2.81 7.54 -11.30
CA PRO A 188 -2.34 7.33 -12.67
C PRO A 188 -0.82 7.26 -12.77
N THR A 189 -0.10 8.00 -11.92
CA THR A 189 1.37 8.11 -11.92
C THR A 189 2.05 6.89 -11.30
N ARG A 190 1.29 6.00 -10.64
CA ARG A 190 1.73 4.74 -10.04
C ARG A 190 1.29 3.58 -10.94
N MET A 191 2.21 3.14 -11.78
CA MET A 191 1.94 2.16 -12.83
C MET A 191 2.41 0.78 -12.37
N THR A 192 1.48 -0.08 -11.96
CA THR A 192 1.75 -1.48 -11.68
C THR A 192 1.90 -2.24 -13.00
N LEU A 193 3.13 -2.53 -13.40
CA LEU A 193 3.45 -3.32 -14.59
C LEU A 193 3.49 -4.80 -14.21
N SER A 194 2.51 -5.58 -14.68
CA SER A 194 2.53 -7.03 -14.62
C SER A 194 3.61 -7.57 -15.55
N CYS A 195 4.41 -8.50 -15.03
CA CYS A 195 5.50 -9.18 -15.75
C CYS A 195 5.42 -10.72 -15.61
N GLY A 196 4.39 -11.25 -14.91
CA GLY A 196 4.21 -12.68 -14.72
C GLY A 196 4.01 -13.46 -16.02
N ALA A 197 3.26 -12.90 -16.98
CA ALA A 197 3.06 -13.50 -18.31
C ALA A 197 4.36 -13.58 -19.13
N ALA A 198 5.37 -12.76 -18.80
CA ALA A 198 6.71 -12.84 -19.36
C ALA A 198 7.58 -13.95 -18.71
N GLY A 199 7.03 -14.70 -17.75
CA GLY A 199 7.77 -15.69 -16.97
C GLY A 199 8.77 -15.08 -15.98
N PHE A 200 8.58 -13.82 -15.59
CA PHE A 200 9.43 -13.14 -14.61
C PHE A 200 8.68 -12.88 -13.30
N ASP A 201 9.33 -13.22 -12.19
CA ASP A 201 8.99 -12.61 -10.93
C ASP A 201 9.51 -11.16 -10.87
N GLY A 202 8.95 -10.34 -9.98
CA GLY A 202 9.30 -8.92 -9.91
C GLY A 202 10.78 -8.66 -9.55
N THR A 203 11.43 -9.55 -8.80
CA THR A 203 12.85 -9.40 -8.42
C THR A 203 13.75 -9.71 -9.60
N THR A 204 13.50 -10.81 -10.30
CA THR A 204 14.22 -11.15 -11.53
C THR A 204 14.06 -10.05 -12.58
N PHE A 205 12.84 -9.54 -12.78
CA PHE A 205 12.60 -8.48 -13.73
C PHE A 205 13.30 -7.17 -13.35
N LYS A 206 13.29 -6.81 -12.06
CA LYS A 206 14.05 -5.68 -11.53
C LYS A 206 15.55 -5.79 -11.83
N ASN A 207 16.15 -6.95 -11.60
CA ASN A 207 17.58 -7.14 -11.84
C ASN A 207 17.91 -7.06 -13.33
N ILE A 208 17.05 -7.60 -14.22
CA ILE A 208 17.21 -7.43 -15.67
C ILE A 208 17.21 -5.95 -16.06
N LEU A 209 16.23 -5.18 -15.56
CA LEU A 209 16.12 -3.75 -15.84
C LEU A 209 17.29 -2.94 -15.29
N ALA A 210 17.75 -3.24 -14.08
CA ALA A 210 18.88 -2.56 -13.46
C ALA A 210 20.21 -2.91 -14.14
N ASP A 211 20.52 -4.19 -14.30
CA ASP A 211 21.85 -4.65 -14.71
C ASP A 211 22.10 -4.44 -16.20
N LYS A 212 21.08 -4.65 -17.05
CA LYS A 212 21.24 -4.54 -18.50
C LYS A 212 20.89 -3.17 -19.06
N PHE A 213 19.92 -2.49 -18.45
CA PHE A 213 19.33 -1.27 -19.01
C PHE A 213 19.48 -0.05 -18.09
N ASN A 214 20.06 -0.20 -16.90
CA ASN A 214 20.23 0.86 -15.91
C ASN A 214 18.91 1.54 -15.51
N ILE A 215 17.81 0.79 -15.49
CA ILE A 215 16.49 1.25 -15.07
C ILE A 215 16.23 0.78 -13.65
N GLN A 216 16.04 1.73 -12.73
CA GLN A 216 15.75 1.46 -11.33
C GLN A 216 14.25 1.45 -11.07
N LEU A 217 13.79 0.45 -10.30
CA LEU A 217 12.38 0.29 -9.95
C LEU A 217 12.13 0.61 -8.48
N ASN A 218 10.96 1.16 -8.17
CA ASN A 218 10.58 1.55 -6.81
C ASN A 218 10.23 0.34 -5.94
N LYS A 219 9.35 -0.52 -6.45
CA LYS A 219 8.83 -1.67 -5.71
C LYS A 219 8.67 -2.87 -6.66
N THR A 220 8.88 -4.05 -6.11
CA THR A 220 8.63 -5.34 -6.76
C THR A 220 7.56 -6.10 -5.98
N SER A 221 6.81 -6.95 -6.67
CA SER A 221 5.90 -7.95 -6.11
C SER A 221 6.27 -9.33 -6.69
N ARG A 222 5.48 -10.36 -6.41
CA ARG A 222 5.69 -11.71 -6.96
C ARG A 222 5.70 -11.70 -8.48
N ASN A 223 4.76 -11.00 -9.14
CA ASN A 223 4.58 -11.04 -10.59
C ASN A 223 4.44 -9.66 -11.24
N SER A 224 4.77 -8.59 -10.50
CA SER A 224 4.65 -7.22 -10.99
C SER A 224 5.74 -6.32 -10.42
N VAL A 225 5.94 -5.19 -11.08
CA VAL A 225 6.84 -4.11 -10.64
C VAL A 225 6.11 -2.77 -10.67
N LEU A 226 6.50 -1.85 -9.80
CA LEU A 226 5.94 -0.51 -9.74
C LEU A 226 6.84 0.47 -10.49
N LEU A 227 6.36 0.92 -11.64
CA LEU A 227 6.87 2.09 -12.34
C LEU A 227 6.20 3.34 -11.74
N GLN A 228 6.97 4.41 -11.55
CA GLN A 228 6.45 5.68 -11.06
C GLN A 228 6.89 6.78 -12.00
N SER A 229 5.92 7.54 -12.53
CA SER A 229 6.23 8.83 -13.15
C SER A 229 6.37 9.89 -12.07
N ASN A 230 7.39 10.72 -12.17
CA ASN A 230 7.62 11.88 -11.32
C ASN A 230 7.81 13.14 -12.18
N ILE A 231 7.86 14.30 -11.51
CA ILE A 231 7.96 15.62 -12.14
C ILE A 231 9.20 15.82 -13.03
N ASN A 232 10.22 14.96 -12.90
CA ASN A 232 11.46 15.04 -13.66
C ASN A 232 11.48 14.11 -14.88
N ASN A 233 10.46 13.29 -15.10
CA ASN A 233 10.42 12.40 -16.25
C ASN A 233 10.19 13.17 -17.55
N THR A 234 10.77 12.63 -18.63
CA THR A 234 10.70 13.19 -19.98
C THR A 234 10.12 12.19 -20.96
N ARG A 235 9.78 12.65 -22.18
CA ARG A 235 9.34 11.75 -23.26
C ARG A 235 10.41 10.73 -23.68
N SER A 236 11.69 11.06 -23.48
CA SER A 236 12.80 10.13 -23.75
C SER A 236 12.75 8.90 -22.84
N ASP A 237 12.24 9.05 -21.61
CA ASP A 237 12.07 7.93 -20.69
C ASP A 237 11.01 6.94 -21.19
N ILE A 238 9.95 7.45 -21.85
CA ILE A 238 8.94 6.60 -22.50
C ILE A 238 9.60 5.80 -23.61
N ALA A 239 10.32 6.46 -24.52
CA ALA A 239 10.98 5.80 -25.63
C ALA A 239 11.98 4.74 -25.16
N LEU A 240 12.75 5.03 -24.12
CA LEU A 240 13.67 4.08 -23.49
C LEU A 240 12.91 2.87 -22.94
N LEU A 241 11.86 3.08 -22.14
CA LEU A 241 11.07 2.00 -21.56
C LEU A 241 10.44 1.11 -22.63
N ILE A 242 9.80 1.71 -23.64
CA ILE A 242 9.15 0.96 -24.72
C ILE A 242 10.18 0.15 -25.50
N ARG A 243 11.32 0.74 -25.87
CA ARG A 243 12.42 0.00 -26.52
C ARG A 243 12.85 -1.20 -25.68
N VAL A 244 13.10 -1.01 -24.39
CA VAL A 244 13.56 -2.09 -23.49
C VAL A 244 12.52 -3.22 -23.41
N LEU A 245 11.24 -2.89 -23.30
CA LEU A 245 10.18 -3.89 -23.28
C LEU A 245 10.04 -4.63 -24.61
N VAL A 246 10.26 -3.96 -25.75
CA VAL A 246 10.31 -4.60 -27.08
C VAL A 246 11.50 -5.54 -27.19
N ASP A 247 12.69 -5.11 -26.75
CA ASP A 247 13.91 -5.94 -26.78
C ASP A 247 13.68 -7.23 -25.97
N ILE A 248 13.11 -7.10 -24.76
CA ILE A 248 12.80 -8.26 -23.90
C ILE A 248 11.71 -9.14 -24.51
N ALA A 249 10.62 -8.58 -25.03
CA ALA A 249 9.54 -9.35 -25.65
C ALA A 249 10.04 -10.13 -26.89
N THR A 250 10.91 -9.51 -27.69
CA THR A 250 11.52 -10.14 -28.87
C THR A 250 12.44 -11.29 -28.47
N ASP A 251 13.23 -11.12 -27.41
CA ASP A 251 14.08 -12.18 -26.86
C ASP A 251 13.24 -13.36 -26.35
N ILE A 252 12.07 -13.12 -25.76
CA ILE A 252 11.14 -14.18 -25.32
C ILE A 252 10.58 -14.92 -26.53
N ASP A 253 10.03 -14.20 -27.52
CA ASP A 253 9.49 -14.79 -28.76
C ASP A 253 10.57 -15.67 -29.45
N LYS A 254 11.81 -15.15 -29.55
CA LYS A 254 12.93 -15.89 -30.13
C LYS A 254 13.25 -17.17 -29.35
N LYS A 255 13.31 -17.10 -28.01
CA LYS A 255 13.56 -18.31 -27.20
C LYS A 255 12.45 -19.35 -27.33
N ILE A 256 11.19 -18.92 -27.43
CA ILE A 256 10.06 -19.84 -27.62
C ILE A 256 10.15 -20.55 -28.99
N LEU A 257 10.60 -19.84 -30.03
CA LEU A 257 10.77 -20.37 -31.39
C LEU A 257 12.00 -21.26 -31.55
N ASP A 258 13.12 -20.89 -30.95
CA ASP A 258 14.42 -21.56 -31.13
C ASP A 258 14.58 -22.83 -30.26
N ASN A 259 13.75 -22.99 -29.22
CA ASN A 259 13.83 -24.13 -28.30
C ASN A 259 12.72 -25.17 -28.54
N ASP A 260 12.94 -26.36 -27.99
CA ASP A 260 12.03 -27.49 -28.13
C ASP A 260 10.76 -27.35 -27.27
N ASP A 261 9.89 -28.36 -27.40
CA ASP A 261 8.63 -28.49 -26.67
C ASP A 261 8.84 -28.52 -25.14
N GLY A 262 10.04 -28.90 -24.67
CA GLY A 262 10.42 -28.92 -23.26
C GLY A 262 10.54 -27.51 -22.68
N TYR A 263 11.20 -26.59 -23.40
CA TYR A 263 11.28 -25.18 -22.98
C TYR A 263 9.89 -24.53 -22.90
N GLN A 264 9.03 -24.77 -23.90
CA GLN A 264 7.68 -24.20 -23.92
C GLN A 264 6.84 -24.66 -22.72
N LYS A 265 6.91 -25.96 -22.37
CA LYS A 265 6.26 -26.49 -21.17
C LYS A 265 6.81 -25.88 -19.88
N SER A 266 8.14 -25.73 -19.77
CA SER A 266 8.76 -25.09 -18.62
C SER A 266 8.36 -23.61 -18.48
N PHE A 267 8.28 -22.88 -19.59
CA PHE A 267 7.83 -21.49 -19.61
C PHE A 267 6.36 -21.37 -19.18
N ALA A 268 5.48 -22.19 -19.75
CA ALA A 268 4.07 -22.22 -19.40
C ALA A 268 3.85 -22.57 -17.91
N HIS A 269 4.60 -23.55 -17.39
CA HIS A 269 4.57 -23.87 -15.96
C HIS A 269 4.97 -22.67 -15.10
N LYS A 270 6.06 -21.99 -15.46
CA LYS A 270 6.51 -20.81 -14.72
C LYS A 270 5.50 -19.66 -14.75
N VAL A 271 4.83 -19.45 -15.88
CA VAL A 271 3.74 -18.47 -15.99
C VAL A 271 2.58 -18.87 -15.06
N HIS A 272 2.19 -20.13 -15.04
CA HIS A 272 1.13 -20.64 -14.16
C HIS A 272 1.44 -20.41 -12.67
N GLU A 273 2.67 -20.69 -12.22
CA GLU A 273 3.10 -20.43 -10.83
C GLU A 273 3.12 -18.95 -10.44
N LEU A 274 3.27 -18.06 -11.42
CA LEU A 274 3.35 -16.61 -11.22
C LEU A 274 2.00 -15.91 -11.36
N VAL A 275 1.06 -16.48 -12.11
CA VAL A 275 -0.22 -15.84 -12.45
C VAL A 275 -1.40 -16.53 -11.78
N ASP A 276 -1.41 -17.85 -11.70
CA ASP A 276 -2.57 -18.63 -11.27
C ASP A 276 -2.38 -19.26 -9.87
N ASP A 277 -1.21 -19.85 -9.56
CA ASP A 277 -0.91 -20.44 -8.24
C ASP A 277 -0.31 -19.40 -7.27
N LEU A 278 -1.17 -18.47 -6.84
CA LEU A 278 -0.80 -17.41 -5.91
C LEU A 278 -1.04 -17.84 -4.46
N PRO A 279 -0.09 -17.60 -3.52
CA PRO A 279 -0.35 -17.82 -2.11
C PRO A 279 -1.42 -16.85 -1.63
N ALA A 280 -2.46 -17.38 -0.97
CA ALA A 280 -3.52 -16.56 -0.39
C ALA A 280 -2.92 -15.67 0.71
N LEU A 281 -3.04 -14.35 0.55
CA LEU A 281 -2.61 -13.41 1.57
C LEU A 281 -3.51 -13.58 2.81
N PRO A 282 -2.95 -13.89 3.99
CA PRO A 282 -3.76 -14.09 5.19
C PRO A 282 -4.35 -12.76 5.66
N ASN A 283 -5.61 -12.79 6.07
CA ASN A 283 -6.23 -11.68 6.79
C ASN A 283 -5.65 -11.57 8.21
N PHE A 284 -5.80 -10.38 8.80
CA PHE A 284 -5.62 -10.23 10.24
C PHE A 284 -6.62 -11.15 10.96
N SER A 285 -6.12 -11.92 11.91
CA SER A 285 -6.88 -12.92 12.65
C SER A 285 -7.61 -12.27 13.84
N CYS A 286 -6.89 -12.07 14.94
CA CYS A 286 -7.31 -11.38 16.15
C CYS A 286 -6.08 -11.18 17.04
N PHE A 287 -6.20 -10.32 18.06
CA PHE A 287 -5.26 -10.35 19.18
C PHE A 287 -5.58 -11.51 20.12
N ASP A 288 -4.56 -12.04 20.79
CA ASP A 288 -4.76 -12.96 21.91
C ASP A 288 -5.56 -12.29 23.04
N ASP A 289 -6.42 -13.04 23.71
CA ASP A 289 -7.29 -12.52 24.78
C ASP A 289 -6.55 -11.79 25.89
N GLN A 290 -5.28 -12.11 26.18
CA GLN A 290 -4.49 -11.39 27.17
C GLN A 290 -4.18 -9.93 26.79
N TYR A 291 -4.29 -9.62 25.50
CA TYR A 291 -4.09 -8.28 24.92
C TYR A 291 -5.40 -7.63 24.49
N ARG A 292 -6.56 -8.22 24.82
CA ARG A 292 -7.87 -7.64 24.51
C ARG A 292 -8.49 -7.07 25.78
N GLU A 293 -9.14 -5.92 25.66
CA GLU A 293 -9.87 -5.32 26.79
C GLU A 293 -11.08 -6.19 27.20
N GLN A 294 -11.76 -6.79 26.21
CA GLN A 294 -12.88 -7.70 26.41
C GLN A 294 -12.72 -8.94 25.53
N ALA A 295 -12.22 -10.04 26.10
CA ALA A 295 -12.00 -11.30 25.38
C ALA A 295 -13.29 -11.88 24.75
N THR A 296 -14.44 -11.63 25.37
CA THR A 296 -15.74 -12.14 24.88
C THR A 296 -16.40 -11.26 23.82
N ALA A 297 -15.87 -10.05 23.56
CA ALA A 297 -16.44 -9.15 22.58
C ALA A 297 -16.16 -9.65 21.14
N THR A 298 -16.98 -9.23 20.19
CA THR A 298 -16.78 -9.52 18.75
C THR A 298 -15.63 -8.71 18.14
N THR A 299 -15.19 -7.64 18.81
CA THR A 299 -14.14 -6.77 18.29
C THR A 299 -12.78 -7.44 18.24
N LEU A 300 -12.07 -7.26 17.13
CA LEU A 300 -10.72 -7.75 16.91
C LEU A 300 -9.65 -6.82 17.49
N HIS A 301 -10.01 -5.72 18.17
CA HIS A 301 -9.07 -4.77 18.74
C HIS A 301 -8.27 -5.36 19.91
N GLY A 302 -7.03 -4.91 20.06
CA GLY A 302 -6.15 -5.29 21.16
C GLY A 302 -4.97 -4.34 21.33
N ASP A 303 -4.27 -4.48 22.45
CA ASP A 303 -3.13 -3.67 22.85
C ASP A 303 -1.82 -4.23 22.27
N ILE A 304 -1.56 -3.86 21.02
CA ILE A 304 -0.30 -4.16 20.33
C ILE A 304 0.93 -3.59 21.07
N ARG A 305 0.77 -2.47 21.78
CA ARG A 305 1.89 -1.79 22.45
C ARG A 305 2.37 -2.64 23.63
N ARG A 306 1.44 -3.12 24.45
CA ARG A 306 1.76 -4.04 25.54
C ARG A 306 2.42 -5.31 25.02
N ALA A 307 1.85 -5.95 24.00
CA ALA A 307 2.44 -7.14 23.39
C ALA A 307 3.86 -6.90 22.84
N PHE A 308 4.07 -5.75 22.19
CA PHE A 308 5.39 -5.34 21.68
C PHE A 308 6.43 -5.21 22.79
N TYR A 309 6.07 -4.64 23.95
CA TYR A 309 6.99 -4.54 25.08
C TYR A 309 7.16 -5.86 25.84
N ASP A 310 6.14 -6.71 25.91
CA ASP A 310 6.28 -8.05 26.49
C ASP A 310 7.25 -8.92 25.68
N ALA A 311 7.30 -8.73 24.36
CA ALA A 311 8.26 -9.40 23.48
C ALA A 311 9.73 -9.04 23.78
N TYR A 312 10.01 -8.01 24.59
CA TYR A 312 11.37 -7.65 24.99
C TYR A 312 11.87 -8.54 26.15
N LYS A 313 10.96 -9.20 26.86
CA LYS A 313 11.28 -10.12 27.96
C LYS A 313 11.54 -11.50 27.38
N GLU A 314 12.81 -11.90 27.34
CA GLU A 314 13.21 -13.21 26.79
C GLU A 314 12.53 -14.39 27.52
N SER A 315 12.28 -14.26 28.83
CA SER A 315 11.56 -15.26 29.63
C SER A 315 10.16 -15.55 29.10
N GLU A 316 9.49 -14.54 28.55
CA GLU A 316 8.13 -14.59 28.01
C GLU A 316 8.10 -15.04 26.54
N CYS A 317 9.25 -15.32 25.93
CA CYS A 317 9.35 -15.67 24.53
C CYS A 317 9.76 -17.13 24.31
N GLU A 318 9.23 -17.74 23.27
CA GLU A 318 9.70 -19.01 22.74
C GLU A 318 9.89 -18.93 21.22
N TYR A 319 10.52 -19.94 20.64
CA TYR A 319 10.76 -20.03 19.21
C TYR A 319 10.28 -21.37 18.67
N ILE A 320 9.63 -21.33 17.51
CA ILE A 320 9.19 -22.54 16.81
C ILE A 320 9.60 -22.47 15.34
N ALA A 321 10.29 -23.49 14.85
CA ALA A 321 10.70 -23.56 13.46
C ALA A 321 9.46 -23.72 12.55
N LEU A 322 9.44 -22.96 11.44
CA LEU A 322 8.29 -22.88 10.53
C LEU A 322 7.90 -24.23 9.93
N ASP A 323 8.87 -25.09 9.66
CA ASP A 323 8.67 -26.42 9.05
C ASP A 323 8.74 -27.55 10.08
N SER A 324 8.70 -27.22 11.39
CA SER A 324 8.69 -28.24 12.43
C SER A 324 7.30 -28.88 12.56
N PRO A 325 7.21 -30.20 12.82
CA PRO A 325 5.92 -30.84 13.13
C PRO A 325 5.23 -30.23 14.36
N GLU A 326 5.99 -29.58 15.25
CA GLU A 326 5.47 -28.94 16.45
C GLU A 326 4.49 -27.81 16.11
N ILE A 327 4.74 -27.02 15.05
CA ILE A 327 3.85 -25.90 14.70
C ILE A 327 2.49 -26.42 14.23
N ASP A 328 2.49 -27.49 13.44
CA ASP A 328 1.27 -28.11 12.93
C ASP A 328 0.47 -28.78 14.06
N GLN A 329 1.16 -29.44 14.99
CA GLN A 329 0.53 -30.02 16.18
C GLN A 329 -0.09 -28.93 17.06
N ARG A 330 0.60 -27.81 17.27
CA ARG A 330 0.10 -26.71 18.10
C ARG A 330 -1.09 -26.00 17.47
N LEU A 331 -1.10 -25.81 16.15
CA LEU A 331 -2.24 -25.25 15.43
C LEU A 331 -3.49 -26.15 15.52
N GLN A 332 -3.33 -27.46 15.61
CA GLN A 332 -4.45 -28.40 15.71
C GLN A 332 -4.97 -28.59 17.15
N SER A 333 -4.08 -28.65 18.14
CA SER A 333 -4.45 -29.10 19.50
C SER A 333 -3.59 -28.51 20.63
N GLY A 334 -2.65 -27.63 20.33
CA GLY A 334 -1.75 -27.06 21.33
C GLY A 334 -2.15 -25.66 21.80
N PRO A 335 -1.27 -25.00 22.56
CA PRO A 335 -1.50 -23.63 22.98
C PRO A 335 -1.53 -22.69 21.77
N THR A 336 -2.36 -21.66 21.86
CA THR A 336 -2.45 -20.59 20.86
C THR A 336 -1.08 -20.01 20.56
N LEU A 337 -0.72 -19.95 19.28
CA LEU A 337 0.51 -19.31 18.82
C LEU A 337 0.29 -17.80 18.76
N VAL A 338 1.03 -17.03 19.55
CA VAL A 338 0.91 -15.57 19.62
C VAL A 338 2.19 -14.94 19.10
N SER A 339 2.12 -14.13 18.05
CA SER A 339 3.32 -13.51 17.49
C SER A 339 3.95 -12.53 18.48
N ALA A 340 5.27 -12.62 18.68
CA ALA A 340 6.00 -11.65 19.49
C ALA A 340 6.48 -10.43 18.68
N ASN A 341 6.67 -10.61 17.37
CA ASN A 341 7.30 -9.61 16.51
C ASN A 341 6.36 -9.14 15.41
N PHE A 342 6.71 -7.99 14.83
CA PHE A 342 6.32 -7.71 13.45
C PHE A 342 7.04 -8.68 12.52
N VAL A 343 6.31 -9.44 11.72
CA VAL A 343 6.88 -10.27 10.65
C VAL A 343 6.51 -9.65 9.31
N ILE A 344 7.52 -9.21 8.57
CA ILE A 344 7.35 -8.40 7.35
C ILE A 344 8.16 -9.02 6.21
N PRO A 345 7.53 -9.87 5.37
CA PRO A 345 8.17 -10.40 4.17
C PRO A 345 8.21 -9.36 3.05
N TYR A 346 9.28 -9.39 2.25
CA TYR A 346 9.46 -8.53 1.09
C TYR A 346 9.58 -9.33 -0.21
N PRO A 347 8.64 -9.20 -1.16
CA PRO A 347 7.31 -8.57 -1.05
C PRO A 347 6.34 -9.29 -0.08
N PRO A 348 5.23 -8.63 0.37
CA PRO A 348 4.70 -7.34 -0.08
C PRO A 348 5.20 -6.10 0.70
N GLY A 349 5.98 -6.29 1.77
CA GLY A 349 6.59 -5.23 2.56
C GLY A 349 5.67 -4.56 3.58
N PHE A 350 4.64 -5.28 4.04
CA PHE A 350 3.81 -4.89 5.17
C PHE A 350 3.71 -6.05 6.19
N PRO A 351 3.36 -5.78 7.45
CA PRO A 351 3.28 -6.82 8.47
C PRO A 351 2.17 -7.83 8.17
N ILE A 352 2.55 -9.10 8.05
CA ILE A 352 1.59 -10.23 8.01
C ILE A 352 1.33 -10.79 9.41
N MET A 353 2.19 -10.44 10.36
CA MET A 353 2.02 -10.70 11.79
C MET A 353 2.40 -9.43 12.55
N VAL A 354 1.64 -9.12 13.59
CA VAL A 354 1.97 -8.06 14.56
C VAL A 354 2.09 -8.64 15.96
N PRO A 355 2.83 -7.98 16.89
CA PRO A 355 2.92 -8.43 18.27
C PRO A 355 1.54 -8.61 18.90
N GLY A 356 1.32 -9.76 19.56
CA GLY A 356 0.05 -10.10 20.22
C GLY A 356 -0.99 -10.73 19.29
N GLN A 357 -0.75 -10.81 17.98
CA GLN A 357 -1.66 -11.44 17.03
C GLN A 357 -1.61 -12.97 17.14
N VAL A 358 -2.78 -13.62 17.06
CA VAL A 358 -2.89 -15.07 16.98
C VAL A 358 -2.48 -15.56 15.59
N ILE A 359 -1.53 -16.48 15.51
CA ILE A 359 -1.06 -17.08 14.27
C ILE A 359 -2.00 -18.23 13.88
N THR A 360 -2.49 -18.21 12.64
CA THR A 360 -3.41 -19.20 12.08
C THR A 360 -2.71 -20.10 11.07
N GLN A 361 -3.36 -21.21 10.68
CA GLN A 361 -2.86 -22.10 9.63
C GLN A 361 -2.59 -21.34 8.32
N GLY A 362 -3.50 -20.46 7.90
CA GLY A 362 -3.32 -19.67 6.68
C GLY A 362 -2.09 -18.76 6.72
N ILE A 363 -1.71 -18.23 7.88
CA ILE A 363 -0.48 -17.44 8.04
C ILE A 363 0.76 -18.33 7.88
N VAL A 364 0.76 -19.53 8.48
CA VAL A 364 1.86 -20.49 8.37
C VAL A 364 2.00 -21.00 6.93
N ASP A 365 0.88 -21.36 6.27
CA ASP A 365 0.86 -21.80 4.89
C ASP A 365 1.38 -20.71 3.94
N PHE A 366 0.98 -19.47 4.16
CA PHE A 366 1.50 -18.32 3.42
C PHE A 366 3.02 -18.21 3.61
N MET A 367 3.50 -18.23 4.85
CA MET A 367 4.93 -18.18 5.18
C MET A 367 5.75 -19.30 4.53
N ARG A 368 5.21 -20.52 4.47
CA ARG A 368 5.87 -21.67 3.83
C ARG A 368 5.92 -21.55 2.31
N LYS A 369 4.92 -20.91 1.70
CA LYS A 369 4.85 -20.66 0.25
C LYS A 369 5.64 -19.42 -0.21
N LEU A 370 6.16 -18.63 0.72
CA LEU A 370 6.95 -17.44 0.39
C LEU A 370 8.32 -17.84 -0.19
N ASP A 371 8.54 -17.53 -1.46
CA ASP A 371 9.84 -17.69 -2.13
C ASP A 371 10.76 -16.48 -1.92
N VAL A 372 10.61 -15.77 -0.79
CA VAL A 372 11.37 -14.55 -0.48
C VAL A 372 12.43 -14.81 0.58
N LYS A 373 13.62 -14.26 0.36
CA LYS A 373 14.76 -14.42 1.29
C LYS A 373 14.74 -13.38 2.41
N GLU A 374 14.12 -12.23 2.17
CA GLU A 374 14.09 -11.11 3.12
C GLU A 374 12.76 -11.08 3.87
N ILE A 375 12.79 -11.55 5.12
CA ILE A 375 11.65 -11.50 6.04
C ILE A 375 12.13 -10.84 7.33
N HIS A 376 11.77 -9.56 7.54
CA HIS A 376 12.11 -8.88 8.78
C HIS A 376 11.31 -9.45 9.95
N GLY A 377 11.96 -9.59 11.11
CA GLY A 377 11.37 -10.12 12.33
C GLY A 377 11.25 -11.65 12.41
N PHE A 378 11.66 -12.37 11.35
CA PHE A 378 11.77 -13.83 11.30
C PHE A 378 13.24 -14.28 11.34
N ASN A 379 13.55 -15.28 12.15
CA ASN A 379 14.89 -15.87 12.21
C ASN A 379 14.85 -17.27 11.59
N LYS A 380 15.55 -17.52 10.48
CA LYS A 380 15.49 -18.82 9.80
C LYS A 380 16.03 -20.00 10.64
N ALA A 381 16.97 -19.75 11.54
CA ALA A 381 17.57 -20.79 12.37
C ALA A 381 16.70 -21.16 13.59
N LEU A 382 16.05 -20.16 14.20
CA LEU A 382 15.21 -20.36 15.39
C LEU A 382 13.72 -20.54 15.04
N GLY A 383 13.28 -19.92 13.95
CA GLY A 383 11.89 -19.87 13.50
C GLY A 383 11.14 -18.60 13.94
N LEU A 384 9.83 -18.76 14.14
CA LEU A 384 8.93 -17.71 14.59
C LEU A 384 9.13 -17.46 16.08
N LYS A 385 9.28 -16.18 16.47
CA LYS A 385 9.31 -15.77 17.87
C LYS A 385 7.87 -15.60 18.37
N LEU A 386 7.52 -16.32 19.43
CA LEU A 386 6.18 -16.36 20.00
C LEU A 386 6.19 -15.84 21.43
N LEU A 387 5.08 -15.23 21.84
CA LEU A 387 4.79 -14.90 23.23
C LEU A 387 4.20 -16.15 23.91
N LYS A 388 4.82 -16.56 25.02
CA LYS A 388 4.33 -17.67 25.84
C LYS A 388 3.00 -17.25 26.46
N ARG A 389 2.00 -18.12 26.41
CA ARG A 389 0.86 -18.01 27.31
C ARG A 389 1.32 -18.40 28.70
N VAL A 390 1.47 -17.42 29.59
CA VAL A 390 1.52 -17.72 31.02
C VAL A 390 0.15 -18.28 31.37
N SER A 391 0.07 -19.57 31.67
CA SER A 391 -1.16 -20.14 32.21
C SER A 391 -1.44 -19.41 33.51
N ASN A 392 -2.36 -18.44 33.49
CA ASN A 392 -2.99 -17.99 34.72
C ASN A 392 -3.68 -19.22 35.29
N LYS A 393 -3.03 -19.86 36.27
CA LYS A 393 -3.69 -20.81 37.15
C LYS A 393 -4.87 -20.03 37.73
N THR A 394 -6.05 -20.49 37.35
CA THR A 394 -7.37 -20.11 37.88
C THR A 394 -7.36 -19.91 39.39
#